data_AF-A0A4Q2XFA5-F1
#
_entry.id   AF-A0A4Q2XFA5-F1
#
_cell.length_a   1.000
_cell.length_b   1.000
_cell.length_c   1.000
_cell.angle_alpha   90.00
_cell.angle_beta   90.00
_cell.angle_gamma   90.00
#
_symmetry.space_group_name_H-M   'P 1'
#
loop_
_entity.id
_entity.type
_entity.pdbx_description
1 polymer ?
#
loop_
_entity_poly.entity_id
_entity_poly.type
_entity_poly.pdbx_seq_one_letter_code
_entity_poly.pdbx_strand_id
1 'polypeptide(L)'
;MNPVVQETIERCRKAGLRRTKALEELISTLLESPRPMTLSELATSKRLAEQCDKATVFRLLQRLAEHAVVRRLGLHERAAYFTLLIPGKHSDYLICTSCGSARWFPGRRDSCCAGT
;
A
#
# COMPACT_ATOMS: atom_id res chain seq x y z
N MET A 1 -6.12 -17.82 3.50
CA MET A 1 -6.02 -16.44 4.03
C MET A 1 -4.53 -16.14 4.18
N ASN A 2 -4.01 -15.11 3.51
CA ASN A 2 -2.56 -14.89 3.41
C ASN A 2 -2.03 -14.33 4.75
N PRO A 3 -0.96 -14.89 5.37
CA PRO A 3 -0.49 -14.46 6.68
C PRO A 3 -0.11 -12.98 6.75
N VAL A 4 0.37 -12.41 5.65
CA VAL A 4 0.70 -10.98 5.54
C VAL A 4 -0.55 -10.10 5.73
N VAL A 5 -1.69 -10.53 5.21
CA VAL A 5 -2.97 -9.82 5.35
C VAL A 5 -3.38 -9.82 6.82
N GLN A 6 -3.32 -10.96 7.51
CA GLN A 6 -3.66 -11.05 8.94
C GLN A 6 -2.81 -10.13 9.81
N GLU A 7 -1.48 -10.14 9.62
CA GLU A 7 -0.58 -9.29 10.38
C GLU A 7 -0.88 -7.81 10.14
N THR A 8 -1.16 -7.44 8.90
CA THR A 8 -1.51 -6.06 8.53
C THR A 8 -2.80 -5.61 9.21
N ILE A 9 -3.81 -6.48 9.25
CA ILE A 9 -5.08 -6.19 9.92
C ILE A 9 -4.88 -6.13 11.45
N GLU A 10 -4.00 -6.94 12.03
CA GLU A 10 -3.64 -6.84 13.45
C GLU A 10 -2.94 -5.52 13.80
N ARG A 11 -2.05 -5.03 12.93
CA ARG A 11 -1.46 -3.69 13.07
C ARG A 11 -2.53 -2.60 13.02
N CYS A 12 -3.45 -2.69 12.06
CA CYS A 12 -4.62 -1.79 12.00
C CYS A 12 -5.47 -1.86 13.27
N ARG A 13 -5.66 -3.06 13.83
CA ARG A 13 -6.42 -3.25 15.07
C ARG A 13 -5.71 -2.62 16.27
N LYS A 14 -4.38 -2.82 16.40
CA LYS A 14 -3.56 -2.20 17.44
C LYS A 14 -3.53 -0.68 17.34
N ALA A 15 -3.60 -0.16 16.12
CA ALA A 15 -3.74 1.26 15.81
C ALA A 15 -5.12 1.86 16.15
N GLY A 16 -6.10 1.05 16.57
CA GLY A 16 -7.45 1.53 16.88
C GLY A 16 -8.34 1.74 15.66
N LEU A 17 -7.95 1.25 14.47
CA LEU A 17 -8.85 1.28 13.31
C LEU A 17 -9.95 0.24 13.42
N ARG A 18 -11.15 0.67 13.04
CA ARG A 18 -12.29 -0.22 12.82
C ARG A 18 -11.96 -1.14 11.65
N ARG A 19 -11.93 -2.46 11.88
CA ARG A 19 -11.82 -3.46 10.81
C ARG A 19 -13.06 -3.36 9.92
N THR A 20 -12.88 -2.97 8.67
CA THR A 20 -13.91 -2.97 7.64
C THR A 20 -13.54 -3.97 6.55
N LYS A 21 -14.54 -4.62 5.93
CA LYS A 21 -14.30 -5.54 4.80
C LYS A 21 -13.53 -4.85 3.67
N ALA A 22 -13.81 -3.57 3.42
CA ALA A 22 -13.10 -2.76 2.44
C ALA A 22 -11.59 -2.65 2.70
N LEU A 23 -11.16 -2.60 3.97
CA LEU A 23 -9.73 -2.57 4.33
C LEU A 23 -9.06 -3.91 4.04
N GLU A 24 -9.74 -5.01 4.33
CA GLU A 24 -9.25 -6.36 4.01
C GLU A 24 -9.07 -6.57 2.50
N GLU A 25 -10.07 -6.13 1.74
CA GLU A 25 -10.05 -6.20 0.27
C GLU A 25 -8.97 -5.28 -0.32
N LEU A 26 -8.78 -4.09 0.24
CA LEU A 26 -7.74 -3.15 -0.17
C LEU A 26 -6.35 -3.77 0.03
N ILE A 27 -6.08 -4.31 1.23
CA ILE A 27 -4.79 -4.95 1.54
C ILE A 27 -4.57 -6.18 0.64
N SER A 28 -5.60 -6.99 0.42
CA SER A 28 -5.49 -8.18 -0.45
C SER A 28 -5.20 -7.79 -1.89
N THR A 29 -5.86 -6.76 -2.42
CA THR A 29 -5.62 -6.23 -3.78
C THR A 29 -4.20 -5.69 -3.93
N LEU A 30 -3.71 -4.95 -2.92
CA LEU A 30 -2.34 -4.44 -2.89
C LEU A 30 -1.30 -5.56 -2.77
N LEU A 31 -1.63 -6.66 -2.09
CA LEU A 31 -0.73 -7.81 -1.93
C LEU A 31 -0.67 -8.66 -3.20
N GLU A 32 -1.78 -8.79 -3.91
CA GLU A 32 -1.85 -9.46 -5.22
C GLU A 32 -1.16 -8.64 -6.31
N SER A 33 -1.16 -7.30 -6.19
CA SER A 33 -0.45 -6.42 -7.12
C SER A 33 1.05 -6.37 -6.82
N PRO A 34 1.93 -6.76 -7.76
CA PRO A 34 3.37 -6.63 -7.58
C PRO A 34 3.88 -5.18 -7.71
N ARG A 35 3.00 -4.22 -8.01
CA ARG A 35 3.34 -2.83 -8.30
C ARG A 35 2.57 -1.87 -7.40
N PRO A 36 3.16 -0.71 -7.06
CA PRO A 36 2.47 0.33 -6.32
C PRO A 36 1.26 0.81 -7.15
N MET A 37 0.09 0.84 -6.53
CA MET A 37 -1.15 1.24 -7.19
C MET A 37 -1.52 2.67 -6.82
N THR A 38 -2.16 3.37 -7.74
CA THR A 38 -2.66 4.72 -7.47
C THR A 38 -3.99 4.68 -6.73
N LEU A 39 -4.36 5.80 -6.10
CA LEU A 39 -5.71 5.97 -5.52
C LEU A 39 -6.80 5.63 -6.53
N SER A 40 -6.65 6.08 -7.78
CA SER A 40 -7.65 5.85 -8.83
C SER A 40 -7.80 4.37 -9.14
N GLU A 41 -6.71 3.62 -9.31
CA GLU A 41 -6.81 2.17 -9.59
C GLU A 41 -7.44 1.40 -8.42
N LEU A 42 -7.12 1.77 -7.18
CA LEU A 42 -7.74 1.19 -5.99
C LEU A 42 -9.23 1.54 -5.92
N ALA A 43 -9.61 2.78 -6.21
CA ALA A 43 -11.01 3.21 -6.25
C ALA A 43 -11.80 2.62 -7.42
N THR A 44 -11.15 2.30 -8.54
CA THR A 44 -11.77 1.66 -9.72
C THR A 44 -11.87 0.13 -9.57
N SER A 45 -11.16 -0.45 -8.60
CA SER A 45 -11.25 -1.89 -8.33
C SER A 45 -12.68 -2.26 -7.89
N LYS A 46 -13.34 -3.19 -8.61
CA LYS A 46 -14.75 -3.57 -8.34
C LYS A 46 -15.03 -3.85 -6.86
N ARG A 47 -14.09 -4.51 -6.17
CA ARG A 47 -14.17 -4.86 -4.74
C ARG A 47 -14.32 -3.65 -3.82
N LEU A 48 -13.68 -2.52 -4.17
CA LEU A 48 -13.75 -1.28 -3.40
C LEU A 48 -14.83 -0.34 -3.94
N ALA A 49 -15.02 -0.28 -5.25
CA ALA A 49 -16.02 0.58 -5.89
C ALA A 49 -17.45 0.29 -5.41
N GLU A 50 -17.78 -0.99 -5.14
CA GLU A 50 -19.08 -1.37 -4.59
C GLU A 50 -19.20 -1.10 -3.07
N GLN A 51 -18.08 -1.00 -2.35
CA GLN A 51 -18.08 -0.88 -0.89
C GLN A 51 -17.83 0.55 -0.38
N CYS A 52 -17.09 1.37 -1.11
CA CYS A 52 -16.58 2.66 -0.66
C CYS A 52 -16.42 3.65 -1.81
N ASP A 53 -16.90 4.87 -1.61
CA ASP A 53 -16.67 5.98 -2.54
C ASP A 53 -15.18 6.37 -2.61
N LYS A 54 -14.74 7.00 -3.70
CA LYS A 54 -13.34 7.43 -3.92
C LYS A 54 -12.82 8.30 -2.77
N ALA A 55 -13.67 9.18 -2.24
CA ALA A 55 -13.35 10.02 -1.10
C ALA A 55 -13.12 9.21 0.18
N THR A 56 -13.89 8.14 0.39
CA THR A 56 -13.75 7.23 1.52
C THR A 56 -12.48 6.41 1.40
N VAL A 57 -12.19 5.86 0.21
CA VAL A 57 -10.94 5.13 -0.08
C VAL A 57 -9.71 6.00 0.21
N PHE A 58 -9.75 7.28 -0.19
CA PHE A 58 -8.67 8.22 0.09
C PHE A 58 -8.45 8.41 1.59
N ARG A 59 -9.51 8.67 2.38
CA ARG A 59 -9.40 8.81 3.84
C ARG A 59 -8.87 7.53 4.50
N LEU A 60 -9.28 6.37 3.99
CA LEU A 60 -8.85 5.06 4.48
C LEU A 60 -7.36 4.83 4.22
N LEU A 61 -6.90 5.10 3.00
CA LEU A 61 -5.49 5.05 2.62
C LEU A 61 -4.64 6.02 3.43
N GLN A 62 -5.15 7.22 3.70
CA GLN A 62 -4.44 8.21 4.51
C GLN A 62 -4.24 7.70 5.93
N ARG A 63 -5.28 7.15 6.57
CA ARG A 63 -5.14 6.52 7.89
C ARG A 63 -4.17 5.33 7.85
N LEU A 64 -4.25 4.48 6.84
CA LEU A 64 -3.30 3.37 6.66
C LEU A 64 -1.86 3.88 6.53
N ALA A 65 -1.64 5.01 5.86
CA ALA A 65 -0.34 5.64 5.73
C ALA A 65 0.16 6.21 7.07
N GLU A 66 -0.71 6.84 7.84
CA GLU A 66 -0.42 7.34 9.20
C GLU A 66 0.03 6.22 10.14
N HIS A 67 -0.52 5.01 9.99
CA HIS A 67 -0.13 3.84 10.78
C HIS A 67 1.01 3.01 10.16
N ALA A 68 1.72 3.55 9.17
CA ALA A 68 2.83 2.87 8.48
C ALA A 68 2.46 1.48 7.92
N VAL A 69 1.19 1.28 7.57
CA VAL A 69 0.69 0.06 6.91
C VAL A 69 0.89 0.14 5.40
N VAL A 70 0.65 1.33 4.84
CA VAL A 70 0.97 1.62 3.43
C VAL A 70 1.97 2.76 3.37
N ARG A 71 2.87 2.70 2.39
CA ARG A 71 3.75 3.82 2.06
C ARG A 71 3.14 4.58 0.90
N ARG A 72 2.92 5.87 1.11
CA ARG A 72 2.56 6.81 0.05
C ARG A 72 3.84 7.30 -0.63
N LEU A 73 3.96 7.04 -1.92
CA LEU A 73 5.00 7.55 -2.80
C LEU A 73 4.40 8.71 -3.61
N GLY A 74 4.72 9.95 -3.20
CA GLY A 74 4.30 11.14 -3.92
C GLY A 74 5.32 11.50 -4.99
N LEU A 75 4.90 11.50 -6.26
CA LEU A 75 5.67 12.13 -7.33
C LEU A 75 5.05 13.50 -7.62
N HIS A 76 5.87 14.55 -7.67
CA HIS A 76 5.42 15.91 -7.99
C HIS A 76 4.54 15.89 -9.26
N GLU A 77 3.33 16.45 -9.13
CA GLU A 77 2.32 16.73 -10.16
C GLU A 77 1.49 15.60 -10.82
N ARG A 78 1.84 14.31 -10.77
CA ARG A 78 1.11 13.28 -11.56
C ARG A 78 0.16 12.35 -10.81
N ALA A 79 0.61 11.68 -9.75
CA ALA A 79 -0.23 10.77 -8.97
C ALA A 79 0.47 10.38 -7.66
N ALA A 80 -0.34 10.14 -6.62
CA ALA A 80 0.12 9.46 -5.42
C ALA A 80 0.02 7.94 -5.62
N TYR A 81 1.16 7.28 -5.56
CA TYR A 81 1.27 5.84 -5.57
C TYR A 81 1.25 5.31 -4.14
N PHE A 82 0.62 4.17 -3.93
CA PHE A 82 0.53 3.50 -2.63
C PHE A 82 1.09 2.09 -2.76
N THR A 83 1.91 1.70 -1.79
CA THR A 83 2.45 0.35 -1.68
C THR A 83 2.29 -0.20 -0.28
N LEU A 84 2.13 -1.50 -0.16
CA LEU A 84 2.00 -2.18 1.12
C LEU A 84 3.37 -2.27 1.80
N LEU A 85 3.46 -1.83 3.06
CA LEU A 85 4.64 -2.02 3.90
C LEU A 85 4.58 -3.40 4.54
N ILE A 86 5.31 -4.34 3.95
CA ILE A 86 5.41 -5.71 4.47
C ILE A 86 6.68 -5.79 5.34
N PRO A 87 6.56 -6.13 6.64
CA PRO A 87 7.73 -6.35 7.49
C PRO A 87 8.62 -7.45 6.91
N GLY A 88 9.91 -7.16 6.75
CA GLY A 88 10.87 -8.10 6.14
C GLY A 88 10.94 -8.06 4.60
N LYS A 89 10.10 -7.27 3.93
CA LYS A 89 10.23 -6.98 2.49
C LYS A 89 10.25 -5.47 2.25
N HIS A 90 11.44 -4.94 2.02
CA HIS A 90 11.61 -3.63 1.41
C HIS A 90 11.63 -3.78 -0.11
N SER A 91 10.56 -3.33 -0.75
CA SER A 91 10.50 -3.19 -2.20
C SER A 91 10.80 -1.74 -2.55
N ASP A 92 12.01 -1.48 -3.05
CA ASP A 92 12.36 -0.19 -3.59
C ASP A 92 11.79 -0.05 -5.01
N TYR A 93 11.07 1.04 -5.23
CA TYR A 93 10.49 1.38 -6.52
C TYR A 93 11.18 2.63 -7.05
N LEU A 94 11.75 2.51 -8.24
CA LEU A 94 12.20 3.68 -8.98
C LEU A 94 11.02 4.27 -9.72
N ILE A 95 10.72 5.53 -9.42
CA ILE A 95 9.69 6.29 -10.10
C ILE A 95 10.39 7.28 -11.02
N CYS A 96 10.14 7.15 -12.32
CA CYS A 96 10.68 8.09 -13.30
C CYS A 96 9.96 9.43 -13.18
N THR A 97 10.69 10.51 -12.88
CA THR A 97 10.14 11.88 -12.83
C THR A 97 9.66 12.35 -14.21
N SER A 98 10.29 11.89 -15.30
CA SER A 98 9.96 12.31 -16.67
C SER A 98 8.69 11.67 -17.23
N CYS A 99 8.48 10.36 -17.01
CA CYS A 99 7.31 9.64 -17.55
C CYS A 99 6.29 9.16 -16.49
N GLY A 100 6.62 9.25 -15.20
CA GLY A 100 5.75 8.77 -14.11
C GLY A 100 5.69 7.25 -13.96
N SER A 101 6.42 6.47 -14.76
CA SER A 101 6.40 5.01 -14.62
C SER A 101 7.14 4.57 -13.35
N ALA A 102 6.47 3.74 -12.55
CA ALA A 102 7.05 3.09 -11.40
C ALA A 102 7.53 1.68 -11.82
N ARG A 103 8.81 1.40 -11.66
CA ARG A 103 9.39 0.07 -11.87
C ARG A 103 9.98 -0.43 -10.56
N TRP A 104 9.73 -1.69 -10.24
CA TRP A 104 10.45 -2.37 -9.16
C TRP A 104 11.93 -2.39 -9.51
N PHE A 105 12.76 -1.85 -8.63
CA PHE A 105 14.20 -1.89 -8.81
C PHE A 105 14.75 -3.11 -8.08
N PRO A 106 15.40 -4.06 -8.77
CA PRO A 106 16.22 -5.08 -8.14
C PRO A 106 17.51 -4.43 -7.63
N GLY A 107 17.40 -3.54 -6.64
CA GLY A 107 18.54 -3.05 -5.90
C GLY A 107 19.22 -4.22 -5.20
N ARG A 108 20.55 -4.27 -5.24
CA ARG A 108 21.33 -5.29 -4.55
C ARG A 108 20.85 -5.42 -3.11
N ARG A 109 20.69 -6.67 -2.67
CA ARG A 109 20.51 -7.01 -1.25
C ARG A 109 21.76 -6.56 -0.51
N ASP A 110 21.79 -5.32 -0.04
CA ASP A 110 22.78 -4.86 0.90
C ASP A 110 22.24 -5.12 2.32
N SER A 111 22.97 -6.01 2.97
CA SER A 111 22.69 -6.85 4.12
C SER A 111 22.56 -6.12 5.47
N CYS A 112 22.07 -4.89 5.53
CA CYS A 112 22.45 -4.00 6.64
C CYS A 112 21.57 -3.97 7.91
N CYS A 113 20.61 -4.90 8.11
CA CYS A 113 19.83 -4.95 9.36
C CYS A 113 19.86 -6.34 10.01
N ALA A 114 21.05 -6.79 10.38
CA ALA A 114 21.26 -7.77 11.45
C ALA A 114 22.30 -7.20 12.42
N GLY A 115 21.89 -6.97 13.67
CA GLY A 115 22.72 -6.48 14.78
C GLY A 115 22.80 -4.95 14.83
N THR A 116 22.47 -4.26 15.91
CA THR A 116 22.41 -4.61 17.34
C THR A 116 21.41 -3.70 18.03
#